data_AF-A0A2D7SPJ6-F1
#
_entry.id   AF-A0A2D7SPJ6-F1
#
_cell.length_a   1.000
_cell.length_b   1.000
_cell.length_c   1.000
_cell.angle_alpha   90.00
_cell.angle_beta   90.00
_cell.angle_gamma   90.00
#
_symmetry.space_group_name_H-M   'P 1'
#
loop_
_entity.id
_entity.type
_entity.pdbx_description
1 polymer ?
#
loop_
_entity_poly.entity_id
_entity_poly.type
_entity_poly.pdbx_seq_one_letter_code
_entity_poly.pdbx_strand_id
1 'polypeptide(L)'
;MVGESGSGKSIICLTILSLLRSSNLKIDSGQIWYYKNNEKIPLLNLNEKEIRKIRLNEISIIFQSPLNSLNPKIKCGEQILEGVKYNLGLNNKFSKIKTHSLLKSVDFSDTERIYNSYPHQLSGGQLQRIIIAIALSCNPRILIADEPTTSLDNITQSEIICLFKKIQKKI
;
A
#
# COMPACT_ATOMS: atom_id res chain seq x y z
N MET A 1 12.87 -7.45 4.61
CA MET A 1 13.22 -8.70 5.34
C MET A 1 13.71 -9.70 4.31
N VAL A 2 14.72 -10.51 4.63
CA VAL A 2 15.25 -11.55 3.73
C VAL A 2 15.00 -12.91 4.37
N GLY A 3 14.66 -13.91 3.56
CA GLY A 3 14.41 -15.29 4.00
C GLY A 3 13.81 -16.10 2.87
N GLU A 4 13.91 -17.43 2.95
CA GLU A 4 13.38 -18.35 1.94
C GLU A 4 11.86 -18.31 1.85
N SER A 5 11.30 -18.84 0.75
CA SER A 5 9.85 -19.00 0.63
C SER A 5 9.32 -19.84 1.80
N GLY A 6 8.21 -19.43 2.41
CA GLY A 6 7.65 -20.09 3.59
C GLY A 6 8.30 -19.72 4.93
N SER A 7 9.33 -18.87 4.97
CA SER A 7 9.98 -18.45 6.23
C SER A 7 9.15 -17.52 7.13
N GLY A 8 7.86 -17.32 6.85
CA GLY A 8 6.96 -16.51 7.68
C GLY A 8 7.01 -14.98 7.46
N LYS A 9 7.74 -14.46 6.45
CA LYS A 9 7.85 -13.02 6.15
C LYS A 9 6.47 -12.34 5.99
N SER A 10 5.61 -12.93 5.17
CA SER A 10 4.26 -12.42 4.92
C SER A 10 3.39 -12.47 6.17
N ILE A 11 3.52 -13.52 6.99
CA ILE A 11 2.79 -13.65 8.26
C ILE A 11 3.17 -12.49 9.18
N ILE A 12 4.46 -12.16 9.29
CA ILE A 12 4.93 -11.02 10.10
C ILE A 12 4.33 -9.71 9.59
N CYS A 13 4.38 -9.46 8.27
CA CYS A 13 3.82 -8.25 7.66
C CYS A 13 2.32 -8.10 7.95
N LEU A 14 1.54 -9.18 7.81
CA LEU A 14 0.11 -9.20 8.10
C LEU A 14 -0.18 -9.03 9.59
N THR A 15 0.65 -9.60 10.46
CA THR A 15 0.48 -9.53 11.93
C THR A 15 0.60 -8.09 12.43
N ILE A 16 1.55 -7.30 11.89
CA ILE A 16 1.74 -5.89 12.28
C ILE A 16 0.45 -5.06 12.14
N LEU A 17 -0.36 -5.34 11.13
CA LEU A 17 -1.61 -4.61 10.85
C LEU A 17 -2.87 -5.36 11.30
N SER A 18 -2.73 -6.42 12.08
CA SER A 18 -3.83 -7.31 12.50
C SER A 18 -4.66 -7.82 11.30
N LEU A 19 -3.97 -8.20 10.21
CA LEU A 19 -4.58 -8.67 8.96
C LEU A 19 -4.53 -10.19 8.77
N LEU A 20 -4.19 -10.95 9.81
CA LEU A 20 -4.27 -12.41 9.77
C LEU A 20 -5.74 -12.85 9.61
N ARG A 21 -6.08 -13.43 8.45
CA ARG A 21 -7.46 -13.79 8.09
C ARG A 21 -7.84 -15.23 8.43
N SER A 22 -6.88 -16.08 8.83
CA SER A 22 -7.12 -17.50 9.06
C SER A 22 -7.47 -17.77 10.52
N SER A 23 -8.58 -18.48 10.76
CA SER A 23 -8.95 -18.99 12.08
C SER A 23 -7.90 -19.93 12.71
N ASN A 24 -7.03 -20.48 11.87
CA ASN A 24 -6.01 -21.45 12.28
C ASN A 24 -4.69 -20.77 12.68
N LEU A 25 -4.57 -19.45 12.47
CA LEU A 25 -3.41 -18.68 12.88
C LEU A 25 -3.79 -17.82 14.09
N LYS A 26 -3.15 -18.12 15.23
CA LYS A 26 -3.29 -17.35 16.46
C LYS A 26 -1.94 -16.79 16.85
N ILE A 27 -1.95 -15.55 17.34
CA ILE A 27 -0.79 -14.95 17.99
C ILE A 27 -0.75 -15.54 19.40
N ASP A 28 0.23 -16.40 19.66
CA ASP A 28 0.38 -17.05 20.96
C ASP A 28 0.86 -16.06 22.03
N SER A 29 1.93 -15.33 21.71
CA SER A 29 2.51 -14.32 22.59
C SER A 29 3.32 -13.30 21.79
N GLY A 30 3.72 -12.21 22.45
CA GLY A 30 4.59 -11.17 21.86
C GLY A 30 3.98 -9.78 21.93
N GLN A 31 4.75 -8.80 21.44
CA GLN A 31 4.38 -7.39 21.45
C GLN A 31 4.85 -6.73 20.16
N ILE A 32 4.03 -5.83 19.61
CA ILE A 32 4.40 -4.98 18.49
C ILE A 32 4.11 -3.54 18.88
N TRP A 33 5.14 -2.71 18.85
CA TRP A 33 5.09 -1.32 19.30
C TRP A 33 5.22 -0.38 18.11
N TYR A 34 4.27 0.54 17.97
CA TYR A 34 4.37 1.67 17.06
C TYR A 34 4.64 2.95 17.84
N TYR A 35 5.62 3.73 17.39
CA TYR A 35 6.02 4.97 18.06
C TYR A 35 5.61 6.16 17.20
N LYS A 36 4.79 7.04 17.77
CA LYS A 36 4.31 8.25 17.10
C LYS A 36 4.36 9.43 18.06
N ASN A 37 5.14 10.46 17.74
CA ASN A 37 5.20 11.70 18.52
C ASN A 37 5.47 11.44 20.03
N ASN A 38 6.42 10.55 20.33
CA ASN A 38 6.77 10.05 21.68
C ASN A 38 5.70 9.18 22.38
N GLU A 39 4.56 8.90 21.75
CA GLU A 39 3.59 7.93 22.24
C GLU A 39 3.96 6.51 21.79
N LYS A 40 3.82 5.55 22.71
CA LYS A 40 4.03 4.12 22.49
C LYS A 40 2.69 3.42 22.36
N ILE A 41 2.41 2.87 21.18
CA ILE A 41 1.11 2.27 20.83
C ILE A 41 1.29 0.74 20.70
N PRO A 42 0.62 -0.10 21.53
CA PRO A 42 0.64 -1.55 21.42
C PRO A 42 -0.28 -2.03 20.28
N LEU A 43 0.27 -2.29 19.08
CA LEU A 43 -0.55 -2.64 17.91
C LEU A 43 -1.39 -3.92 18.12
N LEU A 44 -0.86 -4.91 18.84
CA LEU A 44 -1.54 -6.18 19.11
C LEU A 44 -2.74 -6.05 20.06
N ASN A 45 -2.80 -4.97 20.85
CA ASN A 45 -3.84 -4.75 21.85
C ASN A 45 -4.94 -3.80 21.34
N LEU A 46 -4.79 -3.27 20.12
CA LEU A 46 -5.78 -2.37 19.53
C LEU A 46 -7.03 -3.14 19.10
N ASN A 47 -8.19 -2.54 19.35
CA ASN A 47 -9.44 -3.02 18.77
C ASN A 47 -9.55 -2.64 17.28
N GLU A 48 -10.55 -3.18 16.57
CA GLU A 48 -10.72 -2.97 15.13
C GLU A 48 -10.93 -1.48 14.76
N LYS A 49 -11.54 -0.68 15.62
CA LYS A 49 -11.73 0.77 15.37
C LYS A 49 -10.40 1.53 15.49
N GLU A 50 -9.55 1.15 16.42
CA GLU A 50 -8.23 1.75 16.65
C GLU A 50 -7.24 1.35 15.57
N ILE A 51 -7.11 0.06 15.26
CA ILE A 51 -6.18 -0.40 14.22
C ILE A 51 -6.57 0.13 12.83
N ARG A 52 -7.86 0.34 12.57
CA ARG A 52 -8.33 1.02 11.33
C ARG A 52 -7.78 2.44 11.19
N LYS A 53 -7.57 3.18 12.28
CA LYS A 53 -6.97 4.51 12.23
C LYS A 53 -5.47 4.45 11.90
N ILE A 54 -4.81 3.34 12.23
CA ILE A 54 -3.39 3.09 11.92
C ILE A 54 -3.22 2.64 10.47
N ARG A 55 -4.07 1.71 10.00
CA ARG A 55 -4.06 1.20 8.62
C ARG A 55 -4.20 2.36 7.63
N LEU A 56 -3.41 2.33 6.56
CA LEU A 56 -3.33 3.36 5.51
C LEU A 56 -2.77 4.72 5.96
N ASN A 57 -3.15 5.24 7.13
CA ASN A 57 -2.76 6.58 7.59
C ASN A 57 -1.35 6.64 8.18
N GLU A 58 -1.02 5.66 9.01
CA GLU A 58 0.28 5.60 9.70
C GLU A 58 1.16 4.53 9.07
N ILE A 59 0.55 3.37 8.82
CA ILE A 59 1.22 2.20 8.27
C ILE A 59 0.39 1.67 7.10
N SER A 60 1.01 1.63 5.92
CA SER A 60 0.44 1.04 4.70
C SER A 60 1.15 -0.24 4.34
N ILE A 61 0.44 -1.13 3.64
CA ILE A 61 0.99 -2.37 3.13
C ILE A 61 0.73 -2.52 1.63
N ILE A 62 1.73 -3.02 0.91
CA ILE A 62 1.64 -3.49 -0.46
C ILE A 62 1.71 -5.01 -0.40
N PHE A 63 0.61 -5.69 -0.77
CA PHE A 63 0.52 -7.15 -0.76
C PHE A 63 1.22 -7.77 -1.97
N GLN A 64 1.50 -9.07 -1.84
CA GLN A 64 1.99 -9.92 -2.92
C GLN A 64 0.93 -9.99 -4.06
N SER A 65 1.35 -9.71 -5.29
CA SER A 65 0.54 -9.65 -6.53
C SER A 65 -0.44 -8.47 -6.68
N PRO A 66 -0.26 -7.64 -7.73
CA PRO A 66 -1.16 -6.53 -8.00
C PRO A 66 -2.61 -6.89 -8.31
N LEU A 67 -2.81 -7.96 -9.06
CA LEU A 67 -4.11 -8.35 -9.57
C LEU A 67 -5.05 -8.79 -8.44
N ASN A 68 -4.50 -9.31 -7.35
CA ASN A 68 -5.28 -9.71 -6.18
C ASN A 68 -5.70 -8.51 -5.32
N SER A 69 -5.05 -7.36 -5.49
CA SER A 69 -5.27 -6.16 -4.68
C SER A 69 -6.19 -5.13 -5.35
N LEU A 70 -6.34 -5.21 -6.68
CA LEU A 70 -7.17 -4.28 -7.45
C LEU A 70 -8.50 -4.91 -7.86
N ASN A 71 -9.57 -4.12 -7.81
CA ASN A 71 -10.86 -4.54 -8.35
C ASN A 71 -10.86 -4.38 -9.88
N PRO A 72 -10.99 -5.47 -10.66
CA PRO A 72 -10.90 -5.41 -12.13
C PRO A 72 -12.08 -4.67 -12.79
N LYS A 73 -13.18 -4.46 -12.06
CA LYS A 73 -14.39 -3.78 -12.54
C LYS A 73 -14.39 -2.28 -12.26
N ILE A 74 -13.38 -1.76 -11.55
CA ILE A 74 -13.28 -0.35 -11.17
C ILE A 74 -12.06 0.25 -11.86
N LYS A 75 -12.16 1.51 -12.30
CA LYS A 75 -11.03 2.25 -12.88
C LYS A 75 -9.91 2.45 -11.87
N CYS A 76 -8.66 2.43 -12.33
CA CYS A 76 -7.50 2.56 -11.45
C CYS A 76 -7.49 3.90 -10.70
N GLY A 77 -7.87 4.99 -11.39
CA GLY A 77 -7.98 6.32 -10.77
C GLY A 77 -9.03 6.39 -9.66
N GLU A 78 -10.15 5.69 -9.81
CA GLU A 78 -11.21 5.65 -8.80
C GLU A 78 -10.77 4.89 -7.55
N GLN A 79 -10.02 3.80 -7.70
CA GLN A 79 -9.48 3.04 -6.56
C GLN A 79 -8.45 3.87 -5.77
N ILE A 80 -7.61 4.67 -6.44
CA ILE A 80 -6.70 5.60 -5.75
C ILE A 80 -7.50 6.72 -5.06
N LEU A 81 -8.49 7.28 -5.74
CA LEU A 81 -9.35 8.32 -5.21
C LEU A 81 -10.14 7.87 -3.97
N GLU A 82 -10.57 6.61 -3.92
CA GLU A 82 -11.21 6.02 -2.73
C GLU A 82 -10.28 6.08 -1.52
N GLY A 83 -9.02 5.66 -1.68
CA GLY A 83 -7.99 5.76 -0.63
C GLY A 83 -7.75 7.20 -0.16
N VAL A 84 -7.74 8.16 -1.09
CA VAL A 84 -7.62 9.60 -0.77
C VAL A 84 -8.83 10.10 0.04
N LYS A 85 -10.05 9.75 -0.39
CA LYS A 85 -11.30 10.21 0.23
C LYS A 85 -11.52 9.63 1.62
N TYR A 86 -11.30 8.32 1.76
CA TYR A 86 -11.62 7.58 2.97
C TYR A 86 -10.94 8.17 4.21
N ASN A 87 -9.74 8.73 4.04
CA ASN A 87 -8.91 9.19 5.15
C ASN A 87 -8.74 10.71 5.24
N LEU A 88 -8.79 11.45 4.13
CA LEU A 88 -8.55 12.91 4.15
C LEU A 88 -9.82 13.75 4.19
N GLY A 89 -11.01 13.15 4.03
CA GLY A 89 -12.29 13.90 4.06
C GLY A 89 -12.40 15.00 3.01
N LEU A 90 -11.58 14.95 1.97
CA LEU A 90 -11.51 15.97 0.92
C LEU A 90 -12.76 15.91 0.04
N ASN A 91 -13.20 17.07 -0.46
CA ASN A 91 -14.24 17.11 -1.49
C ASN A 91 -13.77 16.43 -2.79
N ASN A 92 -14.72 16.10 -3.68
CA ASN A 92 -14.44 15.37 -4.92
C ASN A 92 -13.36 16.04 -5.80
N LYS A 93 -13.38 17.37 -5.89
CA LYS A 93 -12.45 18.13 -6.75
C LYS A 93 -11.02 18.04 -6.24
N PHE A 94 -10.80 18.29 -4.95
CA PHE A 94 -9.46 18.19 -4.35
C PHE A 94 -8.96 16.74 -4.32
N SER A 95 -9.86 15.77 -4.09
CA SER A 95 -9.51 14.35 -4.16
C SER A 95 -8.97 13.97 -5.54
N LYS A 96 -9.63 14.40 -6.62
CA LYS A 96 -9.17 14.13 -7.99
C LYS A 96 -7.80 14.77 -8.25
N ILE A 97 -7.59 16.02 -7.86
CA ILE A 97 -6.29 16.70 -7.99
C ILE A 97 -5.19 15.93 -7.26
N LYS A 98 -5.44 15.51 -6.02
CA LYS A 98 -4.49 14.71 -5.24
C LYS A 98 -4.21 13.36 -5.89
N THR A 99 -5.23 12.69 -6.45
CA THR A 99 -5.05 11.43 -7.21
C THR A 99 -4.12 11.63 -8.41
N HIS A 100 -4.29 12.67 -9.22
CA HIS A 100 -3.37 12.95 -10.33
C HIS A 100 -1.95 13.26 -9.84
N SER A 101 -1.81 13.99 -8.72
CA SER A 101 -0.50 14.23 -8.10
C SER A 101 0.18 12.94 -7.65
N LEU A 102 -0.57 12.01 -7.06
CA LEU A 102 -0.08 10.68 -6.67
C LEU A 102 0.35 9.86 -7.89
N LEU A 103 -0.45 9.84 -8.96
CA LEU A 103 -0.10 9.18 -10.22
C LEU A 103 1.22 9.73 -10.79
N LYS A 104 1.42 11.06 -10.77
CA LYS A 104 2.71 11.66 -11.16
C LYS A 104 3.85 11.24 -10.24
N SER A 105 3.61 11.13 -8.93
CA SER A 105 4.66 10.75 -7.97
C SER A 105 5.17 9.32 -8.14
N VAL A 106 4.37 8.44 -8.77
CA VAL A 106 4.77 7.08 -9.15
C VAL A 106 5.20 6.97 -10.62
N ASP A 107 5.65 8.10 -11.18
CA ASP A 107 6.25 8.25 -12.50
C ASP A 107 5.29 7.90 -13.67
N PHE A 108 3.98 8.19 -13.55
CA PHE A 108 3.08 8.22 -14.72
C PHE A 108 3.11 9.59 -15.40
N SER A 109 3.45 9.62 -16.69
CA SER A 109 3.41 10.81 -17.53
C SER A 109 1.98 11.19 -17.93
N ASP A 110 1.24 10.25 -18.49
CA ASP A 110 -0.16 10.43 -18.91
C ASP A 110 -1.13 10.00 -17.81
N THR A 111 -1.29 10.87 -16.80
CA THR A 111 -2.15 10.55 -15.66
C THR A 111 -3.64 10.47 -16.00
N GLU A 112 -4.12 11.13 -17.05
CA GLU A 112 -5.56 11.10 -17.41
C GLU A 112 -5.93 9.77 -18.04
N ARG A 113 -5.10 9.25 -18.95
CA ARG A 113 -5.29 7.90 -19.50
C ARG A 113 -5.24 6.86 -18.40
N ILE A 114 -4.25 6.94 -17.51
CA ILE A 114 -4.08 5.98 -16.41
C ILE A 114 -5.26 6.05 -15.43
N TYR A 115 -5.72 7.25 -15.09
CA TYR A 115 -6.89 7.44 -14.22
C TYR A 115 -8.11 6.70 -14.78
N ASN A 116 -8.33 6.79 -16.09
CA ASN A 116 -9.48 6.21 -16.77
C ASN A 116 -9.30 4.73 -17.17
N SER A 117 -8.11 4.15 -16.98
CA SER A 117 -7.81 2.77 -17.35
C SER A 117 -8.32 1.78 -16.30
N TYR A 118 -8.81 0.63 -16.75
CA TYR A 118 -9.08 -0.54 -15.93
C TYR A 118 -7.80 -1.37 -15.71
N PRO A 119 -7.72 -2.21 -14.66
CA PRO A 119 -6.52 -3.00 -14.39
C PRO A 119 -6.07 -3.88 -15.56
N HIS A 120 -7.00 -4.49 -16.30
CA HIS A 120 -6.68 -5.34 -17.44
C HIS A 120 -6.09 -4.59 -18.65
N GLN A 121 -6.11 -3.25 -18.64
CA GLN A 121 -5.55 -2.40 -19.70
C GLN A 121 -4.11 -1.95 -19.41
N LEU A 122 -3.54 -2.36 -18.27
CA LEU A 122 -2.23 -1.93 -17.79
C LEU A 122 -1.26 -3.10 -17.70
N SER A 123 0.02 -2.83 -17.93
CA SER A 123 1.09 -3.80 -17.71
C SER A 123 1.29 -4.10 -16.21
N GLY A 124 1.94 -5.22 -15.88
CA GLY A 124 2.23 -5.59 -14.49
C GLY A 124 2.99 -4.49 -13.71
N GLY A 125 3.98 -3.85 -14.34
CA GLY A 125 4.70 -2.73 -13.74
C GLY A 125 3.83 -1.49 -13.50
N GLN A 126 2.90 -1.19 -14.42
CA GLN A 126 1.94 -0.11 -14.24
C GLN A 126 0.96 -0.44 -13.10
N LEU A 127 0.47 -1.67 -13.01
CA LEU A 127 -0.38 -2.12 -11.90
C LEU A 127 0.34 -2.03 -10.56
N GLN A 128 1.62 -2.39 -10.51
CA GLN A 128 2.44 -2.22 -9.31
C GLN A 128 2.52 -0.75 -8.88
N ARG A 129 2.74 0.17 -9.84
CA ARG A 129 2.77 1.62 -9.57
C ARG A 129 1.42 2.15 -9.07
N ILE A 130 0.30 1.64 -9.58
CA ILE A 130 -1.04 1.96 -9.07
C ILE A 130 -1.18 1.56 -7.60
N ILE A 131 -0.74 0.37 -7.23
CA ILE A 131 -0.83 -0.10 -5.84
C ILE A 131 0.08 0.70 -4.92
N ILE A 132 1.28 1.07 -5.38
CA ILE A 132 2.14 1.99 -4.66
C ILE A 132 1.43 3.33 -4.46
N ALA A 133 0.75 3.87 -5.47
CA ALA A 133 -0.02 5.11 -5.35
C ALA A 133 -1.18 5.00 -4.35
N ILE A 134 -1.89 3.88 -4.31
CA ILE A 134 -2.93 3.60 -3.30
C ILE A 134 -2.30 3.54 -1.91
N ALA A 135 -1.21 2.79 -1.73
CA ALA A 135 -0.56 2.67 -0.43
C ALA A 135 -0.03 4.02 0.09
N LEU A 136 0.35 4.93 -0.81
CA LEU A 136 0.81 6.28 -0.49
C LEU A 136 -0.32 7.31 -0.37
N SER A 137 -1.58 6.96 -0.63
CA SER A 137 -2.66 7.95 -0.77
C SER A 137 -2.88 8.80 0.48
N CYS A 138 -2.55 8.24 1.64
CA CYS A 138 -2.72 8.88 2.95
C CYS A 138 -1.40 9.38 3.56
N ASN A 139 -0.31 9.37 2.78
CA ASN A 139 1.05 9.72 3.22
C ASN A 139 1.47 8.95 4.51
N PRO A 140 1.49 7.60 4.46
CA PRO A 140 1.86 6.80 5.62
C PRO A 140 3.31 7.08 6.05
N ARG A 141 3.57 6.96 7.35
CA ARG A 141 4.93 7.04 7.92
C ARG A 141 5.73 5.77 7.67
N ILE A 142 5.05 4.63 7.63
CA ILE A 142 5.66 3.32 7.38
C ILE A 142 4.98 2.68 6.16
N LEU A 143 5.78 2.23 5.21
CA LEU A 143 5.32 1.42 4.08
C LEU A 143 5.94 0.02 4.19
N ILE A 144 5.08 -0.98 4.37
CA ILE A 144 5.46 -2.40 4.33
C ILE A 144 5.23 -2.88 2.90
N ALA A 145 6.23 -3.51 2.30
CA ALA A 145 6.11 -4.08 0.96
C ALA A 145 6.46 -5.57 1.02
N ASP A 146 5.43 -6.42 0.90
CA ASP A 146 5.59 -7.87 0.92
C ASP A 146 5.79 -8.38 -0.51
N GLU A 147 7.04 -8.72 -0.83
CA GLU A 147 7.44 -9.21 -2.16
C GLU A 147 6.92 -8.35 -3.33
N PRO A 148 7.13 -7.02 -3.33
CA PRO A 148 6.50 -6.08 -4.26
C PRO A 148 6.99 -6.18 -5.71
N THR A 149 7.91 -7.09 -6.01
CA THR A 149 8.62 -7.17 -7.30
C THR A 149 8.66 -8.57 -7.88
N THR A 150 8.17 -9.59 -7.18
CA THR A 150 8.39 -11.00 -7.53
C THR A 150 7.76 -11.43 -8.85
N SER A 151 6.68 -10.79 -9.29
CA SER A 151 6.01 -11.08 -10.56
C SER A 151 6.43 -10.19 -11.73
N LEU A 152 7.50 -9.40 -11.59
CA LEU A 152 7.95 -8.42 -12.58
C LEU A 152 9.25 -8.87 -13.25
N ASP A 153 9.47 -8.44 -14.49
CA ASP A 153 10.74 -8.61 -15.19
C ASP A 153 11.86 -7.77 -14.55
N ASN A 154 13.12 -8.18 -14.73
CA ASN A 154 14.29 -7.58 -14.07
C ASN A 154 14.43 -6.06 -14.29
N ILE A 155 14.02 -5.55 -15.46
CA ILE A 155 14.08 -4.12 -15.76
C ILE A 155 13.04 -3.39 -14.92
N THR A 156 11.79 -3.84 -14.98
CA THR A 156 10.69 -3.27 -14.19
C THR A 156 10.95 -3.37 -12.68
N GLN A 157 11.53 -4.47 -12.19
CA GLN A 157 11.92 -4.60 -10.78
C GLN A 157 12.88 -3.47 -10.36
N SER A 158 13.90 -3.21 -11.18
CA SER A 158 14.89 -2.16 -10.93
C SER A 158 14.25 -0.77 -10.92
N GLU A 159 13.30 -0.51 -11.82
CA GLU A 159 12.52 0.73 -11.84
C GLU A 159 11.69 0.92 -10.57
N ILE A 160 11.01 -0.14 -10.10
CA ILE A 160 10.19 -0.11 -8.88
C ILE A 160 11.07 0.13 -7.65
N ILE A 161 12.24 -0.51 -7.56
CA ILE A 161 13.21 -0.26 -6.48
C ILE A 161 13.70 1.20 -6.51
N CYS A 162 13.99 1.74 -7.70
CA CYS A 162 14.36 3.13 -7.86
C CYS A 162 13.24 4.08 -7.41
N LEU A 163 11.99 3.77 -7.77
CA LEU A 163 10.82 4.51 -7.33
C LEU A 163 10.70 4.51 -5.80
N PHE A 164 10.84 3.36 -5.13
CA PHE A 164 10.83 3.31 -3.66
C PHE A 164 11.93 4.18 -3.04
N LYS A 165 13.15 4.16 -3.59
CA LYS A 165 14.24 5.05 -3.12
C LYS A 165 13.91 6.53 -3.30
N LYS A 166 13.24 6.91 -4.40
CA LYS A 166 12.79 8.29 -4.62
C LYS A 166 11.72 8.70 -3.60
N ILE A 167 10.76 7.81 -3.32
CA ILE A 167 9.70 8.05 -2.33
C ILE A 167 10.30 8.19 -0.93
N GLN A 168 11.21 7.29 -0.55
CA GLN A 168 11.88 7.32 0.76
C GLN A 168 12.62 8.63 1.02
N LYS A 169 13.21 9.27 -0.01
CA LYS A 169 13.89 10.56 0.16
C LYS A 169 12.94 11.75 0.36
N LYS A 170 11.64 11.58 0.06
CA LYS A 170 10.62 12.63 0.17
C LYS A 170 9.82 12.55 1.48
N ILE A 171 9.93 11.43 2.21
CA ILE A 171 9.30 11.16 3.51
C ILE A 171 10.34 11.41 4.58
#